data_AF-A0A938XZ66-F1
#
_entry.id   AF-A0A938XZ66-F1
#
_cell.length_a   1.000
_cell.length_b   1.000
_cell.length_c   1.000
_cell.angle_alpha   90.00
_cell.angle_beta   90.00
_cell.angle_gamma   90.00
#
_symmetry.space_group_name_H-M   'P 1'
#
loop_
_entity.id
_entity.type
_entity.pdbx_description
1 polymer ?
#
loop_
_entity_poly.entity_id
_entity_poly.type
_entity_poly.pdbx_seq_one_letter_code
_entity_poly.pdbx_strand_id
1 'polypeptide(L)'
;MYIGKYLHGFILILWELVVNNLANLNLGIALSFHGRFAEAKAQINQDWALLYIAVYVYCIWDSYRCAVEIKKNHLLAEIEDAPVKPSDISFLDIVTLDKKNSWVGMLWSAFSPGLGQLYGGSTVVGTFVLAWWIAICYKAVAVRTLLYSFLGDFKSATAIVDWQWFLFLPSMYCFAVYQAYVSVTENNTLYDIEQIRFLRVRAENLGHRNAIETNTVQILATFDHSPFVEMAIHDIEKLGVPAQNIVALPLENLDSQIHIIDTIHRVDGRSILDGAMMGGTIFAVLGAIYGFVLYWGPIIWGLIGLAGGFLLGLIIEIALKKRKKLRIFTSRRSEVIIEVTCQASLQNQLIAVLKSRNADGFVIMPQRPS
;
A
#
# COMPACT_ATOMS: atom_id res chain seq x y z
N MET A 1 -0.64 -8.87 -8.43
CA MET A 1 0.52 -8.42 -7.65
C MET A 1 0.14 -7.68 -6.39
N TYR A 2 -0.70 -6.64 -6.44
CA TYR A 2 -1.13 -5.88 -5.24
C TYR A 2 -1.67 -6.76 -4.10
N ILE A 3 -2.50 -7.75 -4.42
CA ILE A 3 -3.12 -8.69 -3.47
C ILE A 3 -2.26 -9.94 -3.13
N GLY A 4 -0.93 -9.86 -3.24
CA GLY A 4 -0.02 -10.98 -2.95
C GLY A 4 0.04 -12.09 -4.03
N LYS A 5 -0.83 -12.07 -5.04
CA LYS A 5 -0.75 -12.97 -6.20
C LYS A 5 0.32 -12.48 -7.20
N TYR A 6 1.58 -12.78 -6.92
CA TYR A 6 2.73 -12.27 -7.70
C TYR A 6 2.84 -12.92 -9.08
N LEU A 7 2.85 -14.26 -9.16
CA LEU A 7 2.99 -14.99 -10.43
C LEU A 7 1.92 -14.61 -11.45
N HIS A 8 0.67 -14.50 -11.02
CA HIS A 8 -0.44 -14.07 -11.88
C HIS A 8 -0.19 -12.66 -12.44
N GLY A 9 0.30 -11.73 -11.61
CA GLY A 9 0.60 -10.38 -12.08
C GLY A 9 1.77 -10.34 -13.06
N PHE A 10 2.83 -11.13 -12.84
CA PHE A 10 3.93 -11.22 -13.80
C PHE A 10 3.48 -11.75 -15.16
N ILE A 11 2.65 -12.80 -15.16
CA ILE A 11 2.06 -13.35 -16.38
C ILE A 11 1.22 -12.29 -17.10
N LEU A 12 0.38 -11.54 -16.38
CA LEU A 12 -0.46 -10.50 -16.98
C LEU A 12 0.34 -9.33 -17.53
N ILE A 13 1.44 -8.91 -16.87
CA ILE A 13 2.35 -7.86 -17.40
C ILE A 13 3.03 -8.32 -18.70
N LEU A 14 3.53 -9.56 -18.72
CA LEU A 14 4.14 -10.12 -19.94
C LEU A 14 3.12 -10.29 -21.06
N TRP A 15 1.90 -10.72 -20.71
CA TRP A 15 0.79 -10.83 -21.65
C TRP A 15 0.39 -9.45 -22.21
N GLU A 16 0.31 -8.42 -21.36
CA GLU A 16 0.00 -7.04 -21.76
C GLU A 16 1.01 -6.54 -22.79
N LEU A 17 2.31 -6.80 -22.54
CA LEU A 17 3.36 -6.44 -23.48
C LEU A 17 3.13 -7.06 -24.86
N VAL A 18 2.86 -8.36 -24.91
CA VAL A 18 2.70 -9.09 -26.18
C VAL A 18 1.47 -8.58 -26.92
N VAL A 19 0.31 -8.54 -26.25
CA VAL A 19 -0.94 -8.18 -26.89
C VAL A 19 -0.97 -6.70 -27.29
N ASN A 20 -0.43 -5.79 -26.48
CA ASN A 20 -0.38 -4.38 -26.83
C ASN A 20 0.50 -4.12 -28.07
N ASN A 21 1.65 -4.80 -28.19
CA ASN A 21 2.51 -4.70 -29.38
C ASN A 21 1.88 -5.30 -30.62
N LEU A 22 1.15 -6.42 -30.51
CA LEU A 22 0.44 -7.02 -31.64
C LEU A 22 -0.80 -6.19 -32.04
N ALA A 23 -1.42 -5.50 -31.08
CA ALA A 23 -2.56 -4.61 -31.30
C ALA A 23 -2.16 -3.22 -31.83
N ASN A 24 -0.88 -2.80 -31.71
CA ASN A 24 -0.44 -1.41 -31.84
C ASN A 24 -1.26 -0.42 -30.99
N LEU A 25 -1.69 -0.86 -29.79
CA LEU A 25 -2.63 -0.09 -28.98
C LEU A 25 -2.01 1.22 -28.50
N ASN A 26 -0.77 1.18 -28.00
CA ASN A 26 -0.04 2.36 -27.56
C ASN A 26 0.16 3.37 -28.69
N LEU A 27 0.58 2.93 -29.88
CA LEU A 27 0.69 3.81 -31.04
C LEU A 27 -0.66 4.42 -31.41
N GLY A 28 -1.74 3.64 -31.37
CA GLY A 28 -3.11 4.12 -31.56
C GLY A 28 -3.48 5.23 -30.58
N ILE A 29 -3.10 5.08 -29.30
CA ILE A 29 -3.29 6.09 -28.24
C ILE A 29 -2.54 7.37 -28.58
N ALA A 30 -1.26 7.26 -28.95
CA ALA A 30 -0.45 8.41 -29.35
C ALA A 30 -1.09 9.17 -30.53
N LEU A 31 -1.48 8.46 -31.59
CA LEU A 31 -2.10 9.07 -32.77
C LEU A 31 -3.44 9.73 -32.46
N SER A 32 -4.24 9.11 -31.60
CA SER A 32 -5.54 9.65 -31.17
C SER A 32 -5.36 10.95 -30.39
N PHE A 33 -4.37 11.04 -29.49
CA PHE A 33 -4.07 12.30 -28.79
C PHE A 33 -3.48 13.40 -29.69
N HIS A 34 -2.92 13.05 -30.84
CA HIS A 34 -2.52 14.03 -31.87
C HIS A 34 -3.66 14.43 -32.81
N GLY A 35 -4.89 13.94 -32.59
CA GLY A 35 -6.05 14.20 -33.45
C GLY A 35 -6.05 13.41 -34.77
N ARG A 36 -5.10 12.48 -34.96
CA ARG A 36 -4.95 11.65 -36.17
C ARG A 36 -5.81 10.41 -36.09
N PHE A 37 -7.13 10.59 -35.93
CA PHE A 37 -8.06 9.50 -35.62
C PHE A 37 -8.15 8.44 -36.72
N ALA A 38 -8.13 8.83 -38.00
CA ALA A 38 -8.19 7.89 -39.11
C ALA A 38 -6.97 6.96 -39.13
N GLU A 39 -5.78 7.51 -38.88
CA GLU A 39 -4.54 6.75 -38.81
C GLU A 39 -4.49 5.87 -37.56
N ALA A 40 -4.97 6.38 -36.42
CA ALA A 40 -5.09 5.58 -35.20
C ALA A 40 -5.95 4.34 -35.43
N LYS A 41 -7.10 4.50 -36.09
CA LYS A 41 -7.98 3.36 -36.44
C LYS A 41 -7.32 2.38 -37.39
N ALA A 42 -6.59 2.86 -38.39
CA ALA A 42 -5.96 2.01 -39.39
C ALA A 42 -4.79 1.19 -38.83
N GLN A 43 -4.06 1.73 -37.85
CA GLN A 43 -2.90 1.07 -37.25
C GLN A 43 -3.26 0.05 -36.18
N ILE A 44 -4.38 0.25 -35.47
CA ILE A 44 -4.84 -0.67 -34.42
C ILE A 44 -5.33 -1.96 -35.06
N ASN A 45 -4.70 -3.08 -34.70
CA ASN A 45 -5.22 -4.38 -35.06
C ASN A 45 -6.45 -4.70 -34.19
N GLN A 46 -7.62 -4.74 -34.83
CA GLN A 46 -8.89 -4.89 -34.13
C GLN A 46 -9.02 -6.24 -33.40
N ASP A 47 -8.49 -7.33 -33.95
CA ASP A 47 -8.61 -8.67 -33.35
C ASP A 47 -7.85 -8.73 -32.02
N TRP A 48 -6.59 -8.26 -32.02
CA TRP A 48 -5.78 -8.17 -30.81
C TRP A 48 -6.31 -7.14 -29.82
N ALA A 49 -6.89 -6.03 -30.29
CA ALA A 49 -7.52 -5.03 -29.43
C ALA A 49 -8.78 -5.57 -28.73
N LEU A 50 -9.61 -6.36 -29.44
CA LEU A 50 -10.78 -7.00 -28.83
C LEU A 50 -10.38 -8.09 -27.84
N LEU A 51 -9.33 -8.86 -28.14
CA LEU A 51 -8.73 -9.80 -27.17
C LEU A 51 -8.24 -9.05 -25.93
N TYR A 52 -7.62 -7.88 -26.12
CA TYR A 52 -7.17 -7.04 -25.02
C TYR A 52 -8.32 -6.69 -24.06
N ILE A 53 -9.45 -6.25 -24.62
CA ILE A 53 -10.66 -5.90 -23.87
C ILE A 53 -11.21 -7.10 -23.09
N ALA A 54 -11.24 -8.30 -23.69
CA ALA A 54 -11.77 -9.50 -23.02
C ALA A 54 -10.97 -9.85 -21.76
N VAL A 55 -9.64 -9.87 -21.85
CA VAL A 55 -8.77 -10.15 -20.70
C VAL A 55 -8.81 -9.01 -19.69
N TYR A 56 -8.95 -7.75 -20.14
CA TYR A 56 -9.13 -6.61 -19.26
C TYR A 56 -10.38 -6.75 -18.38
N VAL A 57 -11.54 -7.12 -18.96
CA VAL A 57 -12.77 -7.40 -18.22
C VAL A 57 -12.59 -8.53 -17.21
N TYR A 58 -11.91 -9.62 -17.62
CA TYR A 58 -11.59 -10.73 -16.72
C TYR A 58 -10.72 -10.26 -15.55
N CYS A 59 -9.68 -9.47 -15.79
CA CYS A 59 -8.77 -8.98 -14.75
C CYS A 59 -9.49 -8.12 -13.71
N ILE A 60 -10.45 -7.30 -14.14
CA ILE A 60 -11.26 -6.47 -13.23
C ILE A 60 -12.14 -7.34 -12.35
N TRP A 61 -12.86 -8.29 -12.94
CA TRP A 61 -13.70 -9.23 -12.20
C TRP A 61 -12.88 -10.10 -11.25
N ASP A 62 -11.76 -10.68 -11.71
CA ASP A 62 -10.88 -11.53 -10.91
C ASP A 62 -10.28 -10.75 -9.74
N SER A 63 -9.84 -9.51 -9.97
CA SER A 63 -9.29 -8.64 -8.93
C SER A 63 -10.32 -8.35 -7.84
N TYR A 64 -11.56 -8.00 -8.23
CA TYR A 64 -12.65 -7.78 -7.28
C TYR A 64 -12.96 -9.04 -6.47
N ARG A 65 -13.14 -10.19 -7.14
CA ARG A 65 -13.45 -11.45 -6.47
C ARG A 65 -12.32 -11.87 -5.53
N CYS A 66 -11.06 -11.73 -5.93
CA CYS A 66 -9.93 -12.03 -5.06
C CYS A 66 -9.86 -11.10 -3.84
N ALA A 67 -10.13 -9.80 -4.00
CA ALA A 67 -10.14 -8.86 -2.89
C ALA A 67 -11.22 -9.23 -1.85
N VAL A 68 -12.41 -9.61 -2.31
CA VAL A 68 -13.50 -10.09 -1.45
C VAL A 68 -13.10 -11.35 -0.67
N GLU A 69 -12.47 -12.33 -1.33
CA GLU A 69 -12.03 -13.57 -0.66
C GLU A 69 -10.91 -13.31 0.35
N ILE A 70 -9.91 -12.49 0.02
CA ILE A 70 -8.82 -12.15 0.95
C ILE A 70 -9.37 -11.45 2.19
N LYS A 71 -10.37 -10.58 2.03
CA LYS A 71 -11.04 -9.92 3.15
C LYS A 71 -11.69 -10.92 4.11
N LYS A 72 -12.37 -11.95 3.59
CA LYS A 72 -12.95 -13.01 4.44
C LYS A 72 -11.87 -13.74 5.23
N ASN A 73 -10.76 -14.08 4.57
CA ASN A 73 -9.63 -14.73 5.22
C ASN A 73 -8.97 -13.85 6.29
N HIS A 74 -8.87 -12.55 6.04
CA HIS A 74 -8.35 -11.60 7.02
C HIS A 74 -9.23 -11.54 8.28
N LEU A 75 -10.57 -11.48 8.12
CA LEU A 75 -11.51 -11.50 9.24
C LEU A 75 -11.41 -12.81 10.05
N LEU A 76 -11.26 -13.95 9.38
CA LEU A 76 -11.05 -15.23 10.06
C LEU A 76 -9.73 -15.25 10.85
N ALA A 77 -8.67 -14.71 10.28
CA ALA A 77 -7.37 -14.61 10.95
C ALA A 77 -7.42 -13.71 12.20
N GLU A 78 -8.20 -12.63 12.18
CA GLU A 78 -8.45 -11.80 13.37
C GLU A 78 -9.24 -12.55 14.45
N ILE A 79 -10.26 -13.32 14.07
CA ILE A 79 -11.06 -14.12 15.01
C ILE A 79 -10.20 -15.22 15.67
N GLU A 80 -9.31 -15.84 14.91
CA GLU A 80 -8.41 -16.90 15.37
C GLU A 80 -7.17 -16.37 16.11
N ASP A 81 -6.98 -15.04 16.18
CA ASP A 81 -5.76 -14.38 16.68
C ASP A 81 -4.49 -15.02 16.11
N ALA A 82 -4.47 -15.18 14.78
CA ALA A 82 -3.44 -15.93 14.09
C ALA A 82 -2.06 -15.22 14.17
N PRO A 83 -0.98 -15.93 14.55
CA PRO A 83 0.37 -15.34 14.63
C PRO A 83 0.91 -14.91 13.26
N VAL A 84 1.49 -13.71 13.20
CA VAL A 84 2.33 -13.28 12.09
C VAL A 84 3.79 -13.57 12.45
N LYS A 85 4.52 -14.25 11.56
CA LYS A 85 5.95 -14.51 11.77
C LYS A 85 6.76 -13.20 11.65
N PRO A 86 7.52 -12.78 12.68
CA PRO A 86 8.30 -11.54 12.63
C PRO A 86 9.48 -11.59 11.65
N SER A 87 10.02 -12.78 11.39
CA SER A 87 11.11 -12.95 10.42
C SER A 87 11.03 -14.32 9.77
N ASP A 88 11.36 -14.38 8.48
CA ASP A 88 11.51 -15.62 7.74
C ASP A 88 12.75 -15.56 6.84
N ILE A 89 13.48 -16.67 6.77
CA ILE A 89 14.67 -16.79 5.94
C ILE A 89 14.32 -17.66 4.74
N SER A 90 14.29 -17.03 3.57
CA SER A 90 14.06 -17.71 2.32
C SER A 90 15.36 -17.84 1.52
N PHE A 91 15.35 -18.61 0.43
CA PHE A 91 16.49 -18.71 -0.48
C PHE A 91 16.87 -17.35 -1.11
N LEU A 92 15.90 -16.46 -1.29
CA LEU A 92 16.09 -15.20 -2.00
C LEU A 92 16.34 -14.02 -1.06
N ASP A 93 15.83 -14.08 0.16
CA ASP A 93 15.86 -12.93 1.06
C ASP A 93 15.67 -13.30 2.53
N ILE A 94 16.16 -12.43 3.42
CA ILE A 94 15.85 -12.41 4.85
C ILE A 94 14.73 -11.40 5.03
N VAL A 95 13.51 -11.88 5.16
CA VAL A 95 12.33 -11.03 5.29
C VAL A 95 12.08 -10.80 6.77
N THR A 96 12.28 -9.57 7.21
CA THR A 96 11.94 -9.12 8.57
C THR A 96 10.77 -8.16 8.53
N LEU A 97 9.81 -8.35 9.44
CA LEU A 97 8.70 -7.43 9.63
C LEU A 97 9.22 -6.20 10.39
N ASP A 98 9.35 -5.08 9.68
CA ASP A 98 9.89 -3.84 10.21
C ASP A 98 9.01 -2.63 9.88
N LYS A 99 9.02 -1.64 10.78
CA LYS A 99 8.37 -0.35 10.55
C LYS A 99 9.21 0.51 9.61
N LYS A 100 8.62 0.89 8.48
CA LYS A 100 9.25 1.68 7.41
C LYS A 100 8.43 2.92 7.07
N ASN A 101 9.07 3.97 6.58
CA ASN A 101 8.34 5.15 6.08
C ASN A 101 7.76 4.87 4.68
N SER A 102 6.43 4.90 4.53
CA SER A 102 5.73 4.65 3.27
C SER A 102 6.03 5.67 2.18
N TRP A 103 6.24 6.95 2.55
CA TRP A 103 6.58 8.00 1.59
C TRP A 103 7.95 7.80 0.95
N VAL A 104 8.89 7.21 1.69
CA VAL A 104 10.22 6.88 1.16
C VAL A 104 10.11 5.78 0.09
N GLY A 105 9.29 4.75 0.33
CA GLY A 105 9.00 3.73 -0.68
C GLY A 105 8.36 4.32 -1.95
N MET A 106 7.38 5.21 -1.78
CA MET A 106 6.75 5.93 -2.88
C MET A 106 7.76 6.75 -3.69
N LEU A 107 8.60 7.53 -3.00
CA LEU A 107 9.61 8.40 -3.61
C LEU A 107 10.62 7.59 -4.43
N TRP A 108 11.12 6.47 -3.90
CA TRP A 108 12.06 5.62 -4.65
C TRP A 108 11.44 5.02 -5.91
N SER A 109 10.19 4.57 -5.86
CA SER A 109 9.47 4.11 -7.06
C SER A 109 9.17 5.23 -8.06
N ALA A 110 9.02 6.47 -7.60
CA ALA A 110 8.82 7.63 -8.47
C ALA A 110 10.09 8.01 -9.24
N PHE A 111 11.27 7.80 -8.63
CA PHE A 111 12.56 7.94 -9.33
C PHE A 111 12.80 6.79 -10.30
N SER A 112 12.66 5.56 -9.83
CA SER A 112 12.88 4.35 -10.62
C SER A 112 11.92 3.26 -10.15
N PRO A 113 10.92 2.90 -10.96
CA PRO A 113 10.04 1.77 -10.69
C PRO A 113 10.85 0.52 -10.30
N GLY A 114 10.44 -0.15 -9.23
CA GLY A 114 11.14 -1.29 -8.65
C GLY A 114 11.91 -0.97 -7.38
N LEU A 115 12.49 0.23 -7.23
CA LEU A 115 13.28 0.57 -6.04
C LEU A 115 12.42 0.67 -4.76
N GLY A 116 11.21 1.22 -4.85
CA GLY A 116 10.32 1.27 -3.69
C GLY A 116 9.87 -0.11 -3.22
N GLN A 117 9.76 -1.07 -4.14
CA GLN A 117 9.45 -2.46 -3.82
C GLN A 117 10.62 -3.17 -3.14
N LEU A 118 11.86 -2.90 -3.58
CA LEU A 118 13.06 -3.40 -2.89
C LEU A 118 13.16 -2.82 -1.47
N TYR A 119 12.90 -1.52 -1.31
CA TYR A 119 12.84 -0.89 0.01
C TYR A 119 11.79 -1.54 0.92
N GLY A 120 10.61 -1.87 0.38
CA GLY A 120 9.56 -2.58 1.11
C GLY A 120 9.85 -4.06 1.42
N GLY A 121 10.99 -4.61 1.03
CA GLY A 121 11.36 -6.02 1.25
C GLY A 121 10.77 -7.00 0.22
N SER A 122 10.16 -6.50 -0.87
CA SER A 122 9.60 -7.33 -1.94
C SER A 122 10.62 -7.56 -3.05
N THR A 123 11.71 -8.28 -2.75
CA THR A 123 12.89 -8.39 -3.63
C THR A 123 12.59 -8.94 -5.03
N VAL A 124 11.80 -10.01 -5.14
CA VAL A 124 11.42 -10.60 -6.45
C VAL A 124 10.63 -9.61 -7.31
N VAL A 125 9.65 -8.95 -6.69
CA VAL A 125 8.78 -7.99 -7.37
C VAL A 125 9.57 -6.75 -7.79
N GLY A 126 10.38 -6.19 -6.88
CA GLY A 126 11.19 -5.02 -7.16
C GLY A 126 12.21 -5.26 -8.27
N THR A 127 12.88 -6.41 -8.25
CA THR A 127 13.82 -6.79 -9.32
C THR A 127 13.12 -6.93 -10.66
N PHE A 128 11.96 -7.59 -10.71
CA PHE A 128 11.19 -7.72 -11.94
C PHE A 128 10.74 -6.36 -12.49
N VAL A 129 10.15 -5.50 -11.66
CA VAL A 129 9.65 -4.18 -12.08
C VAL A 129 10.81 -3.28 -12.52
N LEU A 130 11.96 -3.35 -11.83
CA LEU A 130 13.15 -2.60 -12.21
C LEU A 130 13.72 -3.04 -13.57
N ALA A 131 13.90 -4.35 -13.77
CA ALA A 131 14.36 -4.90 -15.04
C ALA A 131 13.40 -4.54 -16.18
N TRP A 132 12.09 -4.62 -15.90
CA TRP A 132 11.03 -4.26 -16.82
C TRP A 132 11.08 -2.77 -17.21
N TRP A 133 11.24 -1.88 -16.22
CA TRP A 133 11.40 -0.45 -16.45
C TRP A 133 12.63 -0.11 -17.29
N ILE A 134 13.78 -0.72 -17.00
CA ILE A 134 15.01 -0.54 -17.80
C ILE A 134 14.78 -0.95 -19.26
N ALA A 135 14.14 -2.09 -19.48
CA ALA A 135 13.85 -2.59 -20.83
C ALA A 135 12.95 -1.63 -21.62
N ILE A 136 11.88 -1.13 -20.99
CA ILE A 136 10.98 -0.16 -21.64
C ILE A 136 11.70 1.17 -21.89
N CYS A 137 12.43 1.70 -20.91
CA CYS A 137 13.17 2.95 -21.07
C CYS A 137 14.18 2.88 -22.23
N TYR A 138 14.84 1.75 -22.39
CA TYR A 138 15.75 1.51 -23.51
C TYR A 138 15.01 1.50 -24.86
N LYS A 139 13.94 0.70 -24.98
CA LYS A 139 13.17 0.58 -26.23
C LYS A 139 12.46 1.89 -26.62
N ALA A 140 11.97 2.63 -25.64
CA ALA A 140 11.31 3.92 -25.82
C ALA A 140 12.27 5.09 -26.11
N VAL A 141 13.59 4.86 -26.00
CA VAL A 141 14.61 5.93 -26.01
C VAL A 141 14.32 6.98 -24.92
N ALA A 142 13.64 6.58 -23.85
CA ALA A 142 12.98 7.47 -22.90
C ALA A 142 13.94 8.42 -22.20
N VAL A 143 15.11 7.94 -21.79
CA VAL A 143 16.11 8.75 -21.08
C VAL A 143 16.63 9.90 -21.95
N ARG A 144 16.89 9.64 -23.23
CA ARG A 144 17.35 10.67 -24.18
C ARG A 144 16.22 11.64 -24.54
N THR A 145 15.00 11.13 -24.71
CA THR A 145 13.80 11.96 -24.91
C THR A 145 13.58 12.90 -23.72
N LEU A 146 13.76 12.40 -22.50
CA LEU A 146 13.67 13.18 -21.27
C LEU A 146 14.74 14.27 -21.20
N LEU A 147 16.00 13.95 -21.57
CA LEU A 147 17.08 14.92 -21.65
C LEU A 147 16.75 16.06 -22.64
N TYR A 148 16.32 15.74 -23.86
CA TYR A 148 15.92 16.75 -24.84
C TYR A 148 14.72 17.58 -24.37
N SER A 149 13.78 16.97 -23.64
CA SER A 149 12.66 17.68 -23.02
C SER A 149 13.14 18.68 -21.96
N PHE A 150 14.12 18.31 -21.12
CA PHE A 150 14.71 19.22 -20.14
C PHE A 150 15.51 20.36 -20.77
N LEU A 151 16.13 20.12 -21.93
CA LEU A 151 16.81 21.15 -22.72
C LEU A 151 15.84 22.06 -23.51
N GLY A 152 14.54 21.75 -23.50
CA GLY A 152 13.51 22.48 -24.25
C GLY A 152 13.42 22.14 -25.74
N ASP A 153 14.17 21.16 -26.22
CA ASP A 153 14.12 20.71 -27.63
C ASP A 153 13.05 19.63 -27.83
N PHE A 154 11.80 20.07 -27.81
CA PHE A 154 10.64 19.17 -28.03
C PHE A 154 10.58 18.62 -29.45
N LYS A 155 11.17 19.30 -30.44
CA LYS A 155 11.19 18.82 -31.83
C LYS A 155 12.07 17.57 -31.92
N SER A 156 13.27 17.62 -31.37
CA SER A 156 14.15 16.45 -31.34
C SER A 156 13.58 15.36 -30.42
N ALA A 157 13.02 15.72 -29.26
CA ALA A 157 12.42 14.76 -28.33
C ALA A 157 11.30 13.92 -28.98
N THR A 158 10.38 14.58 -29.69
CA THR A 158 9.25 13.91 -30.35
C THR A 158 9.65 13.13 -31.60
N ALA A 159 10.79 13.47 -32.22
CA ALA A 159 11.32 12.76 -33.38
C ALA A 159 12.04 11.44 -33.03
N ILE A 160 12.67 11.36 -31.86
CA ILE A 160 13.44 10.18 -31.45
C ILE A 160 12.65 9.18 -30.60
N VAL A 161 11.54 9.63 -29.99
CA VAL A 161 10.76 8.80 -29.07
C VAL A 161 9.99 7.72 -29.82
N ASP A 162 10.11 6.49 -29.34
CA ASP A 162 9.23 5.42 -29.79
C ASP A 162 7.94 5.45 -28.95
N TRP A 163 6.86 5.98 -29.52
CA TRP A 163 5.58 6.13 -28.84
C TRP A 163 4.91 4.81 -28.43
N GLN A 164 5.18 3.71 -29.16
CA GLN A 164 4.63 2.39 -28.84
C GLN A 164 5.22 1.89 -27.52
N TRP A 165 6.53 2.08 -27.31
CA TRP A 165 7.20 1.69 -26.08
C TRP A 165 7.05 2.72 -24.96
N PHE A 166 7.10 4.01 -25.29
CA PHE A 166 7.04 5.10 -24.32
C PHE A 166 5.74 5.09 -23.51
N LEU A 167 4.61 4.75 -24.15
CA LEU A 167 3.30 4.75 -23.50
C LEU A 167 3.04 3.58 -22.53
N PHE A 168 3.98 2.65 -22.36
CA PHE A 168 3.95 1.75 -21.20
C PHE A 168 4.40 2.42 -19.90
N LEU A 169 5.15 3.53 -19.97
CA LEU A 169 5.70 4.18 -18.77
C LEU A 169 4.63 4.75 -17.82
N PRO A 170 3.58 5.47 -18.29
CA PRO A 170 2.60 6.05 -17.36
C PRO A 170 1.93 5.02 -16.45
N SER A 171 1.45 3.89 -17.01
CA SER A 171 0.82 2.83 -16.22
C SER A 171 1.82 2.17 -15.27
N MET A 172 3.05 1.92 -15.74
CA MET A 172 4.11 1.35 -14.91
C MET A 172 4.48 2.24 -13.72
N TYR A 173 4.66 3.54 -13.94
CA TYR A 173 4.96 4.49 -12.87
C TYR A 173 3.81 4.57 -11.86
N CYS A 174 2.58 4.78 -12.34
CA CYS A 174 1.40 4.84 -11.46
C CYS A 174 1.28 3.56 -10.61
N PHE A 175 1.44 2.39 -11.22
CA PHE A 175 1.41 1.12 -10.51
C PHE A 175 2.55 1.00 -9.49
N ALA A 176 3.80 1.24 -9.90
CA ALA A 176 4.97 1.03 -9.05
C ALA A 176 5.02 2.00 -7.87
N VAL A 177 4.60 3.25 -8.07
CA VAL A 177 4.53 4.27 -7.03
C VAL A 177 3.46 3.92 -6.00
N TYR A 178 2.24 3.65 -6.48
CA TYR A 178 1.12 3.30 -5.61
C TYR A 178 1.37 2.01 -4.83
N GLN A 179 1.80 0.95 -5.53
CA GLN A 179 2.02 -0.34 -4.89
C GLN A 179 3.16 -0.28 -3.86
N ALA A 180 4.23 0.49 -4.09
CA ALA A 180 5.29 0.64 -3.10
C ALA A 180 4.81 1.36 -1.83
N TYR A 181 4.03 2.44 -2.00
CA TYR A 181 3.45 3.16 -0.87
C TYR A 181 2.54 2.25 -0.03
N VAL A 182 1.60 1.56 -0.70
CA VAL A 182 0.64 0.70 0.00
C VAL A 182 1.35 -0.48 0.63
N SER A 183 2.23 -1.17 -0.08
CA SER A 183 2.91 -2.36 0.46
C SER A 183 3.68 -2.04 1.76
N VAL A 184 4.31 -0.87 1.85
CA VAL A 184 4.99 -0.43 3.09
C VAL A 184 3.96 -0.10 4.17
N THR A 185 2.86 0.56 3.81
CA THR A 185 1.80 0.90 4.77
C THR A 185 1.13 -0.34 5.35
N GLU A 186 0.78 -1.32 4.52
CA GLU A 186 0.17 -2.58 4.97
C GLU A 186 1.14 -3.41 5.81
N ASN A 187 2.43 -3.46 5.46
CA ASN A 187 3.45 -4.12 6.30
C ASN A 187 3.58 -3.45 7.66
N ASN A 188 3.49 -2.11 7.72
CA ASN A 188 3.49 -1.39 8.98
C ASN A 188 2.26 -1.73 9.83
N THR A 189 1.08 -1.90 9.22
CA THR A 189 -0.14 -2.33 9.92
C THR A 189 0.00 -3.75 10.46
N LEU A 190 0.55 -4.67 9.66
CA LEU A 190 0.82 -6.04 10.10
C LEU A 190 1.79 -6.08 11.29
N TYR A 191 2.81 -5.21 11.29
CA TYR A 191 3.71 -5.04 12.43
C TYR A 191 2.94 -4.65 13.71
N ASP A 192 2.03 -3.68 13.63
CA ASP A 192 1.24 -3.24 14.78
C ASP A 192 0.36 -4.36 15.32
N ILE A 193 -0.34 -5.07 14.43
CA ILE A 193 -1.19 -6.20 14.79
C ILE A 193 -0.39 -7.27 15.55
N GLU A 194 0.78 -7.65 15.04
CA GLU A 194 1.60 -8.66 15.72
C GLU A 194 2.18 -8.14 17.03
N GLN A 195 2.60 -6.88 17.11
CA GLN A 195 3.11 -6.30 18.36
C GLN A 195 2.01 -6.22 19.43
N ILE A 196 0.78 -5.82 19.06
CA ILE A 196 -0.39 -5.83 19.95
C ILE A 196 -0.62 -7.24 20.50
N ARG A 197 -0.64 -8.23 19.62
CA ARG A 197 -0.83 -9.64 19.95
C ARG A 197 0.27 -10.15 20.88
N PHE A 198 1.54 -9.89 20.54
CA PHE A 198 2.70 -10.27 21.34
C PHE A 198 2.61 -9.71 22.77
N LEU A 199 2.29 -8.42 22.92
CA LEU A 199 2.16 -7.77 24.23
C LEU A 199 0.98 -8.33 25.03
N ARG A 200 -0.17 -8.59 24.40
CA ARG A 200 -1.34 -9.21 25.04
C ARG A 200 -1.03 -10.61 25.57
N VAL A 201 -0.49 -11.48 24.72
CA VAL A 201 -0.11 -12.86 25.08
C VAL A 201 0.95 -12.86 26.18
N ARG A 202 1.92 -11.95 26.11
CA ARG A 202 2.92 -11.79 27.17
C ARG A 202 2.28 -11.38 28.50
N ALA A 203 1.34 -10.44 28.48
CA ALA A 203 0.67 -9.96 29.69
C ALA A 203 -0.15 -11.06 30.36
N GLU A 204 -0.91 -11.83 29.58
CA GLU A 204 -1.68 -12.97 30.08
C GLU A 204 -0.79 -14.05 30.71
N ASN A 205 0.35 -14.36 30.09
CA ASN A 205 1.28 -15.38 30.57
C ASN A 205 2.00 -14.98 31.88
N LEU A 206 2.26 -13.70 32.09
CA LEU A 206 3.02 -13.22 33.25
C LEU A 206 2.19 -13.13 34.53
N GLY A 207 0.84 -13.06 34.43
CA GLY A 207 -0.05 -13.01 35.59
C GLY A 207 0.36 -11.93 36.59
N HIS A 208 0.42 -10.67 36.12
CA HIS A 208 1.03 -9.54 36.83
C HIS A 208 0.59 -9.45 38.30
N ARG A 209 1.57 -9.27 39.20
CA ARG A 209 1.34 -9.12 40.64
C ARG A 209 1.44 -7.66 41.04
N ASN A 210 0.35 -7.11 41.54
CA ASN A 210 0.32 -5.82 42.22
C ASN A 210 0.81 -5.98 43.67
N ALA A 211 2.06 -6.40 43.87
CA ALA A 211 2.67 -6.37 45.20
C ALA A 211 3.28 -4.99 45.42
N ILE A 212 2.53 -4.08 46.05
CA ILE A 212 3.05 -2.79 46.51
C ILE A 212 3.97 -3.09 47.70
N GLU A 213 5.25 -3.35 47.42
CA GLU A 213 6.27 -3.47 48.45
C GLU A 213 6.74 -2.08 48.88
N THR A 214 7.07 -1.96 50.17
CA THR A 214 7.70 -0.75 50.70
C THR A 214 9.02 -0.48 49.96
N ASN A 215 9.23 0.77 49.52
CA ASN A 215 10.41 1.23 48.74
C ASN A 215 10.41 0.94 47.21
N THR A 216 9.24 0.68 46.63
CA THR A 216 9.08 0.59 45.17
C THR A 216 8.64 1.92 44.54
N VAL A 217 9.08 2.15 43.31
CA VAL A 217 8.70 3.27 42.45
C VAL A 217 8.07 2.70 41.20
N GLN A 218 6.92 3.25 40.82
CA GLN A 218 6.19 2.88 39.62
C GLN A 218 6.39 3.98 38.58
N ILE A 219 6.86 3.58 37.40
CA ILE A 219 7.09 4.48 36.27
C ILE A 219 6.18 4.05 35.12
N LEU A 220 5.41 4.98 34.60
CA LEU A 220 4.59 4.82 33.41
C LEU A 220 5.31 5.48 32.23
N ALA A 221 5.43 4.79 31.10
CA ALA A 221 6.01 5.31 29.88
C ALA A 221 5.08 5.02 28.70
N THR A 222 5.07 5.92 27.73
CA THR A 222 4.28 5.78 26.49
C THR A 222 5.21 5.61 25.30
N PHE A 223 4.81 4.75 24.38
CA PHE A 223 5.53 4.46 23.14
C PHE A 223 4.56 4.41 21.94
N ASP A 224 5.03 4.85 20.79
CA ASP A 224 4.54 4.46 19.46
C ASP A 224 4.93 2.99 19.16
N HIS A 225 4.13 2.28 18.33
CA HIS A 225 4.49 0.92 17.91
C HIS A 225 5.85 0.89 17.21
N SER A 226 6.80 0.16 17.80
CA SER A 226 8.17 0.08 17.31
C SER A 226 8.95 -1.07 17.93
N PRO A 227 10.06 -1.52 17.31
CA PRO A 227 10.94 -2.52 17.90
C PRO A 227 11.56 -2.07 19.23
N PHE A 228 11.58 -0.76 19.49
CA PHE A 228 12.11 -0.21 20.73
C PHE A 228 11.31 -0.59 21.96
N VAL A 229 10.01 -0.90 21.81
CA VAL A 229 9.17 -1.41 22.91
C VAL A 229 9.72 -2.72 23.45
N GLU A 230 9.94 -3.70 22.56
CA GLU A 230 10.47 -5.02 22.93
C GLU A 230 11.92 -4.93 23.42
N MET A 231 12.74 -4.08 22.78
CA MET A 231 14.10 -3.82 23.26
C MET A 231 14.12 -3.18 24.65
N ALA A 232 13.21 -2.25 24.94
CA ALA A 232 13.09 -1.62 26.25
C ALA A 232 12.70 -2.65 27.31
N ILE A 233 11.71 -3.51 27.05
CA ILE A 233 11.31 -4.58 27.97
C ILE A 233 12.54 -5.47 28.30
N HIS A 234 13.28 -5.91 27.28
CA HIS A 234 14.46 -6.75 27.47
C HIS A 234 15.58 -6.06 28.24
N ASP A 235 15.84 -4.78 27.97
CA ASP A 235 16.86 -4.02 28.69
C ASP A 235 16.46 -3.81 30.17
N ILE A 236 15.18 -3.61 30.45
CA ILE A 236 14.65 -3.46 31.82
C ILE A 236 14.76 -4.79 32.60
N GLU A 237 14.48 -5.92 31.94
CA GLU A 237 14.71 -7.25 32.54
C GLU A 237 16.20 -7.47 32.85
N LYS A 238 17.10 -7.05 31.95
CA LYS A 238 18.56 -7.12 32.18
C LYS A 238 19.05 -6.25 33.32
N LEU A 239 18.38 -5.14 33.63
CA LEU A 239 18.67 -4.32 34.81
C LEU A 239 18.30 -5.02 36.13
N GLY A 240 17.63 -6.17 36.07
CA GLY A 240 17.25 -6.96 37.25
C GLY A 240 15.81 -6.74 37.70
N VAL A 241 14.97 -6.05 36.90
CA VAL A 241 13.54 -5.94 37.18
C VAL A 241 12.85 -7.25 36.77
N PRO A 242 12.09 -7.91 37.67
CA PRO A 242 11.35 -9.12 37.31
C PRO A 242 10.33 -8.85 36.19
N ALA A 243 10.21 -9.76 35.23
CA ALA A 243 9.27 -9.64 34.11
C ALA A 243 7.81 -9.38 34.57
N GLN A 244 7.42 -9.94 35.73
CA GLN A 244 6.10 -9.76 36.35
C GLN A 244 5.81 -8.32 36.80
N ASN A 245 6.84 -7.50 36.95
CA ASN A 245 6.73 -6.09 37.33
C ASN A 245 6.79 -5.15 36.11
N ILE A 246 6.84 -5.71 34.90
CA ILE A 246 6.85 -4.98 33.64
C ILE A 246 5.53 -5.29 32.92
N VAL A 247 4.60 -4.36 33.03
CA VAL A 247 3.31 -4.42 32.34
C VAL A 247 3.44 -3.61 31.06
N ALA A 248 3.36 -4.26 29.90
CA ALA A 248 3.33 -3.58 28.62
C ALA A 248 2.02 -3.94 27.92
N LEU A 249 1.19 -2.94 27.65
CA LEU A 249 -0.15 -3.13 27.10
C LEU A 249 -0.37 -2.20 25.90
N PRO A 250 -0.94 -2.72 24.81
CA PRO A 250 -1.39 -1.88 23.70
C PRO A 250 -2.61 -1.06 24.12
N LEU A 251 -2.72 0.15 23.59
CA LEU A 251 -3.85 1.04 23.77
C LEU A 251 -4.82 0.90 22.59
N GLU A 252 -6.08 0.61 22.89
CA GLU A 252 -7.13 0.69 21.88
C GLU A 252 -7.58 2.14 21.70
N ASN A 253 -7.27 2.70 20.54
CA ASN A 253 -7.78 4.01 20.15
C ASN A 253 -9.29 3.90 19.83
N LEU A 254 -10.14 4.53 20.65
CA LEU A 254 -11.60 4.58 20.46
C LEU A 254 -12.05 5.16 19.10
N ASP A 255 -11.16 5.91 18.43
CA ASP A 255 -11.38 6.55 17.13
C ASP A 255 -10.75 5.76 15.95
N SER A 256 -10.24 4.54 16.13
CA SER A 256 -9.41 3.81 15.14
C SER A 256 -10.11 3.47 13.81
N GLN A 257 -11.39 3.79 13.65
CA GLN A 257 -12.00 3.85 12.33
C GLN A 257 -11.72 5.21 11.71
N ILE A 258 -10.67 5.33 10.89
CA ILE A 258 -10.66 5.98 9.56
C ILE A 258 -9.22 6.34 9.17
N HIS A 259 -8.68 5.61 8.20
CA HIS A 259 -7.67 6.13 7.29
C HIS A 259 -8.36 6.70 6.03
N ILE A 260 -7.84 7.80 5.50
CA ILE A 260 -8.49 8.66 4.51
C ILE A 260 -8.74 7.96 3.14
N ILE A 261 -8.14 6.80 2.92
CA ILE A 261 -8.28 5.96 1.71
C ILE A 261 -9.33 4.84 1.93
N ASP A 262 -9.83 4.69 3.15
CA ASP A 262 -10.63 3.53 3.60
C ASP A 262 -12.11 3.60 3.20
N THR A 263 -12.46 4.50 2.27
CA THR A 263 -13.76 4.48 1.59
C THR A 263 -14.00 3.17 0.81
N ILE A 264 -12.95 2.35 0.64
CA ILE A 264 -12.94 1.04 -0.01
C ILE A 264 -13.20 -0.12 0.98
N HIS A 265 -12.89 0.01 2.28
CA HIS A 265 -13.01 -1.09 3.24
C HIS A 265 -14.15 -0.93 4.25
N ARG A 266 -15.41 -0.80 3.80
CA ARG A 266 -16.54 -1.05 4.71
C ARG A 266 -16.73 -2.55 4.91
N VAL A 267 -16.89 -2.97 6.17
CA VAL A 267 -17.20 -4.34 6.61
C VAL A 267 -18.35 -4.96 5.78
N ASP A 268 -19.32 -4.15 5.37
CA ASP A 268 -20.50 -4.53 4.58
C ASP A 268 -20.23 -4.94 3.11
N GLY A 269 -19.00 -4.85 2.60
CA GLY A 269 -18.65 -5.31 1.24
C GLY A 269 -19.17 -4.44 0.10
N ARG A 270 -19.51 -3.17 0.36
CA ARG A 270 -19.86 -2.16 -0.65
C ARG A 270 -19.08 -0.87 -0.40
N SER A 271 -18.01 -0.62 -1.16
CA SER A 271 -17.32 0.67 -1.22
C SER A 271 -18.26 1.76 -1.74
N ILE A 272 -18.01 3.03 -1.39
CA ILE A 272 -18.71 4.20 -1.97
C ILE A 272 -18.34 4.40 -3.45
N LEU A 273 -17.28 3.75 -3.92
CA LEU A 273 -16.77 3.90 -5.28
C LEU A 273 -16.97 2.64 -6.14
N ASP A 274 -17.48 1.53 -5.59
CA ASP A 274 -17.66 0.29 -6.37
C ASP A 274 -18.58 0.53 -7.58
N GLY A 275 -19.72 1.22 -7.36
CA GLY A 275 -20.66 1.54 -8.43
C GLY A 275 -20.04 2.48 -9.48
N ALA A 276 -19.26 3.46 -9.05
CA ALA A 276 -18.54 4.38 -9.93
C ALA A 276 -17.47 3.66 -10.77
N MET A 277 -16.65 2.82 -10.15
CA MET A 277 -15.59 2.08 -10.83
C MET A 277 -16.14 1.03 -11.81
N MET A 278 -17.20 0.31 -11.43
CA MET A 278 -17.89 -0.62 -12.32
C MET A 278 -18.54 0.10 -13.50
N GLY A 279 -19.25 1.21 -13.24
CA GLY A 279 -19.85 2.05 -14.27
C GLY A 279 -18.81 2.55 -15.26
N GLY A 280 -17.74 3.18 -14.78
CA GLY A 280 -16.65 3.67 -15.62
C GLY A 280 -16.06 2.56 -16.50
N THR A 281 -15.82 1.38 -15.95
CA THR A 281 -15.29 0.25 -16.72
C THR A 281 -16.23 -0.21 -17.83
N ILE A 282 -17.51 -0.42 -17.52
CA ILE A 282 -18.50 -0.90 -18.50
C ILE A 282 -18.64 0.10 -19.64
N PHE A 283 -18.81 1.37 -19.33
CA PHE A 283 -18.96 2.40 -20.36
C PHE A 283 -17.65 2.64 -21.12
N ALA A 284 -16.48 2.46 -20.52
CA ALA A 284 -15.21 2.51 -21.23
C ALA A 284 -15.09 1.40 -22.28
N VAL A 285 -15.46 0.17 -21.91
CA VAL A 285 -15.46 -0.98 -22.83
C VAL A 285 -16.43 -0.76 -23.97
N LEU A 286 -17.67 -0.33 -23.67
CA LEU A 286 -18.66 -0.01 -24.71
C LEU A 286 -18.17 1.13 -25.62
N GLY A 287 -17.59 2.18 -25.03
CA GLY A 287 -17.00 3.30 -25.77
C GLY A 287 -15.86 2.85 -26.70
N ALA A 288 -15.01 1.93 -26.25
CA ALA A 288 -13.94 1.37 -27.07
C ALA A 288 -14.46 0.51 -28.22
N ILE A 289 -15.44 -0.36 -27.97
CA ILE A 289 -16.06 -1.23 -28.98
C ILE A 289 -16.76 -0.39 -30.06
N TYR A 290 -17.65 0.52 -29.66
CA TYR A 290 -18.38 1.36 -30.63
C TYR A 290 -17.51 2.46 -31.25
N GLY A 291 -16.42 2.86 -30.58
CA GLY A 291 -15.53 3.91 -31.07
C GLY A 291 -14.78 3.56 -32.36
N PHE A 292 -14.68 2.27 -32.74
CA PHE A 292 -14.21 1.90 -34.08
C PHE A 292 -15.10 2.47 -35.19
N VAL A 293 -16.41 2.56 -34.95
CA VAL A 293 -17.38 3.15 -35.88
C VAL A 293 -17.41 4.67 -35.77
N LEU A 294 -17.28 5.22 -34.55
CA LEU A 294 -17.44 6.64 -34.29
C LEU A 294 -16.22 7.49 -34.69
N TYR A 295 -16.42 8.77 -35.01
CA TYR A 295 -15.41 9.63 -35.63
C TYR A 295 -14.09 9.76 -34.82
N TRP A 296 -14.16 10.01 -33.50
CA TRP A 296 -12.98 10.20 -32.64
C TRP A 296 -12.20 8.91 -32.31
N GLY A 297 -12.64 7.75 -32.80
CA GLY A 297 -11.94 6.50 -32.62
C GLY A 297 -12.19 5.78 -31.30
N PRO A 298 -11.74 4.52 -31.19
CA PRO A 298 -11.98 3.64 -30.04
C PRO A 298 -11.42 4.21 -28.74
N ILE A 299 -10.26 4.88 -28.78
CA ILE A 299 -9.58 5.36 -27.58
C ILE A 299 -10.33 6.52 -26.93
N ILE A 300 -10.64 7.57 -27.69
CA ILE A 300 -11.29 8.77 -27.13
C ILE A 300 -12.71 8.43 -26.64
N TRP A 301 -13.48 7.65 -27.40
CA TRP A 301 -14.80 7.21 -26.95
C TRP A 301 -14.73 6.27 -25.74
N GLY A 302 -13.69 5.44 -25.64
CA GLY A 302 -13.41 4.67 -24.43
C GLY A 302 -13.16 5.56 -23.21
N LEU A 303 -12.36 6.62 -23.36
CA LEU A 303 -12.09 7.58 -22.26
C LEU A 303 -13.34 8.38 -21.85
N ILE A 304 -14.14 8.82 -22.83
CA ILE A 304 -15.43 9.50 -22.56
C ILE A 304 -16.38 8.55 -21.84
N GLY A 305 -16.47 7.31 -22.29
CA GLY A 305 -17.23 6.26 -21.63
C GLY A 305 -16.77 6.05 -20.18
N LEU A 306 -15.45 6.00 -19.95
CA LEU A 306 -14.87 5.86 -18.62
C LEU A 306 -15.32 6.99 -17.67
N ALA A 307 -15.13 8.24 -18.10
CA ALA A 307 -15.48 9.40 -17.28
C ALA A 307 -17.00 9.50 -17.05
N GLY A 308 -17.80 9.33 -18.11
CA GLY A 308 -19.26 9.39 -18.03
C GLY A 308 -19.84 8.27 -17.16
N GLY A 309 -19.36 7.04 -17.33
CA GLY A 309 -19.77 5.90 -16.53
C GLY A 309 -19.38 6.03 -15.06
N PHE A 310 -18.20 6.58 -14.78
CA PHE A 310 -17.75 6.85 -13.41
C PHE A 310 -18.66 7.88 -12.72
N LEU A 311 -18.93 9.00 -13.37
CA LEU A 311 -19.80 10.05 -12.85
C LEU A 311 -21.22 9.53 -12.62
N LEU A 312 -21.78 8.77 -13.57
CA LEU A 312 -23.11 8.18 -13.45
C LEU A 312 -23.18 7.22 -12.25
N GLY A 313 -22.21 6.31 -12.13
CA GLY A 313 -22.15 5.36 -11.01
C GLY A 313 -22.01 6.07 -9.67
N LEU A 314 -21.19 7.11 -9.59
CA LEU A 314 -21.02 7.93 -8.38
C LEU A 314 -22.33 8.66 -8.01
N ILE A 315 -23.04 9.24 -8.97
CA ILE A 315 -24.31 9.94 -8.74
C ILE A 315 -25.36 8.97 -8.18
N ILE A 316 -25.50 7.79 -8.79
CA ILE A 316 -26.43 6.74 -8.33
C ILE A 316 -26.11 6.35 -6.88
N GLU A 317 -24.82 6.14 -6.58
CA GLU A 317 -24.38 5.71 -5.27
C GLU A 317 -24.56 6.79 -4.18
N ILE A 318 -24.28 8.06 -4.50
CA ILE A 318 -24.52 9.19 -3.61
C ILE A 318 -26.03 9.40 -3.38
N ALA A 319 -26.85 9.23 -4.42
CA ALA A 319 -28.30 9.35 -4.28
C ALA A 319 -28.90 8.28 -3.34
N LEU A 320 -28.28 7.11 -3.25
CA LEU A 320 -28.74 5.99 -2.41
C LEU A 320 -28.25 6.05 -0.96
N LYS A 321 -27.14 6.75 -0.66
CA LYS A 321 -26.54 6.80 0.69
C LYS A 321 -26.80 8.14 1.39
N LYS A 322 -27.58 8.14 2.49
CA LYS A 322 -27.72 9.30 3.39
C LYS A 322 -26.36 9.67 4.01
N ARG A 323 -26.01 10.96 3.91
CA ARG A 323 -24.72 11.58 4.21
C ARG A 323 -24.20 11.26 5.63
N LYS A 324 -22.95 10.79 5.74
CA LYS A 324 -22.12 10.95 6.94
C LYS A 324 -20.91 11.84 6.61
N LYS A 325 -20.55 12.71 7.56
CA LYS A 325 -19.42 13.65 7.44
C LYS A 325 -18.09 12.89 7.44
N LEU A 326 -17.26 13.18 6.45
CA LEU A 326 -15.84 12.81 6.42
C LEU A 326 -15.07 13.79 7.30
N ARG A 327 -14.25 13.26 8.22
CA ARG A 327 -13.22 14.03 8.95
C ARG A 327 -11.85 13.71 8.33
N ILE A 328 -11.03 14.73 8.15
CA ILE A 328 -9.86 14.73 7.24
C ILE A 328 -8.52 14.74 8.00
N PHE A 329 -8.50 14.86 9.32
CA PHE A 329 -7.25 14.94 10.09
C PHE A 329 -7.28 14.01 11.30
N THR A 330 -6.22 13.21 11.44
CA THR A 330 -5.92 12.42 12.63
C THR A 330 -4.71 13.02 13.35
N SER A 331 -4.71 12.96 14.68
CA SER A 331 -3.58 13.34 15.53
C SER A 331 -2.79 12.09 15.89
N ARG A 332 -1.45 12.20 15.95
CA ARG A 332 -0.56 11.19 16.51
C ARG A 332 -0.97 10.89 17.96
N ARG A 333 -1.22 9.63 18.31
CA ARG A 333 -1.59 9.20 19.65
C ARG A 333 -0.73 8.00 20.02
N SER A 334 -0.20 7.99 21.23
CA SER A 334 0.57 6.89 21.80
C SER A 334 -0.24 5.58 21.77
N GLU A 335 0.42 4.50 21.37
CA GLU A 335 -0.23 3.23 21.03
C GLU A 335 0.12 2.11 22.02
N VAL A 336 1.20 2.28 22.81
CA VAL A 336 1.63 1.32 23.82
C VAL A 336 1.95 2.04 25.12
N ILE A 337 1.51 1.44 26.24
CA ILE A 337 1.89 1.85 27.59
C ILE A 337 2.79 0.78 28.19
N ILE A 338 3.91 1.20 28.77
CA ILE A 338 4.76 0.37 29.61
C ILE A 338 4.73 0.93 31.03
N GLU A 339 4.25 0.13 31.97
CA GLU A 339 4.28 0.38 33.40
C GLU A 339 5.32 -0.54 34.04
N VAL A 340 6.26 0.05 34.78
CA VAL A 340 7.36 -0.67 35.43
C VAL A 340 7.37 -0.37 36.92
N THR A 341 7.33 -1.43 37.73
CA THR A 341 7.52 -1.33 39.18
C THR A 341 8.93 -1.80 39.53
N CYS A 342 9.77 -0.88 40.04
CA CYS A 342 11.17 -1.17 40.35
C CYS A 342 11.59 -0.57 41.70
N GLN A 343 12.74 -0.98 42.21
CA GLN A 343 13.34 -0.38 43.40
C GLN A 343 13.80 1.06 43.12
N ALA A 344 13.69 1.95 44.11
CA ALA A 344 14.08 3.36 43.96
C ALA A 344 15.55 3.57 43.50
N SER A 345 16.45 2.61 43.79
CA SER A 345 17.85 2.64 43.33
C SER A 345 18.00 2.53 41.81
N LEU A 346 17.10 1.81 41.14
CA LEU A 346 17.13 1.55 39.69
C LEU A 346 16.44 2.65 38.87
N GLN A 347 15.74 3.58 39.52
CA GLN A 347 14.93 4.62 38.87
C GLN A 347 15.71 5.42 37.80
N ASN A 348 16.91 5.90 38.13
CA ASN A 348 17.71 6.72 37.21
C ASN A 348 18.19 5.91 35.99
N GLN A 349 18.53 4.64 36.18
CA GLN A 349 18.94 3.74 35.10
C GLN A 349 17.75 3.41 34.19
N LEU A 350 16.59 3.16 34.78
CA LEU A 350 15.35 2.92 34.05
C LEU A 350 14.96 4.12 33.17
N ILE A 351 15.02 5.34 33.70
CA ILE A 351 14.76 6.56 32.93
C ILE A 351 15.77 6.72 31.78
N ALA A 352 17.04 6.36 31.99
CA ALA A 352 18.04 6.37 30.92
C ALA A 352 17.71 5.37 29.80
N VAL A 353 17.26 4.16 30.15
CA VAL A 353 16.80 3.16 29.17
C VAL A 353 15.61 3.69 28.38
N LEU A 354 14.57 4.20 29.04
CA LEU A 354 13.38 4.75 28.39
C LEU A 354 13.73 5.87 27.40
N LYS A 355 14.64 6.78 27.78
CA LYS A 355 15.13 7.85 26.89
C LYS A 355 15.94 7.29 25.70
N SER A 356 16.81 6.31 25.94
CA SER A 356 17.62 5.70 24.89
C SER A 356 16.80 4.91 23.86
N ARG A 357 15.62 4.45 24.26
CA ARG A 357 14.67 3.69 23.44
C ARG A 357 13.53 4.53 22.89
N ASN A 358 13.69 5.86 22.82
CA ASN A 358 12.72 6.79 22.22
C ASN A 358 11.29 6.69 22.80
N ALA A 359 11.15 6.57 24.12
CA ALA A 359 9.85 6.76 24.76
C ALA A 359 9.31 8.17 24.47
N ASP A 360 8.01 8.29 24.15
CA ASP A 360 7.37 9.58 23.86
C ASP A 360 7.27 10.45 25.12
N GLY A 361 7.12 9.79 26.27
CA GLY A 361 7.03 10.42 27.58
C GLY A 361 7.07 9.39 28.69
N PHE A 362 7.36 9.85 29.90
CA PHE A 362 7.24 9.03 31.11
C PHE A 362 6.75 9.87 32.29
N VAL A 363 6.09 9.20 33.23
CA VAL A 363 5.57 9.76 34.48
C VAL A 363 5.99 8.85 35.62
N ILE A 364 6.54 9.44 36.67
CA ILE A 364 6.80 8.74 37.93
C ILE A 364 5.53 8.86 38.76
N MET A 365 4.90 7.73 39.08
CA MET A 365 3.68 7.73 39.87
C MET A 365 3.98 8.15 41.32
N PRO A 366 3.17 9.04 41.91
CA PRO A 366 3.30 9.36 43.32
C PRO A 366 2.95 8.14 44.18
N GLN A 367 3.67 7.94 45.28
CA GLN A 367 3.32 6.90 46.26
C GLN A 367 1.93 7.23 46.81
N ARG A 368 0.92 6.42 46.47
CA ARG A 368 -0.41 6.54 47.05
C ARG A 368 -0.33 5.98 48.48
N PRO A 369 -0.62 6.77 49.53
CA PRO A 369 -0.81 6.21 50.84
C PRO A 369 -2.00 5.25 50.78
N SER A 370 -1.79 4.03 51.28
CA SER A 370 -2.78 2.94 51.37
C SER A 370 -3.96 3.31 52.25
#